data_AF-A0A838NK44-F1
#
_entry.id   AF-A0A838NK44-F1
#
_cell.length_a   1.000
_cell.length_b   1.000
_cell.length_c   1.000
_cell.angle_alpha   90.00
_cell.angle_beta   90.00
_cell.angle_gamma   90.00
#
_symmetry.space_group_name_H-M   'P 1'
#
loop_
_entity.id
_entity.type
_entity.pdbx_description
1 polymer ?
#
loop_
_entity_poly.entity_id
_entity_poly.type
_entity_poly.pdbx_seq_one_letter_code
_entity_poly.pdbx_strand_id
1 'polypeptide(L)'
;FTATATPEVRADIADQLGLHMPLELVTGFERPNLTLSVERCRGREEKRSALERLVREIGLPGIVYSATRKSVDLWSGMLAGMGLRTGRYHAGMSDEERTRAQDDFLAGRVDVIVATNAFGMSVDKADIRFVAHAELPGSIEAYYQEVGRAGRDGLPSRCTLFFSPADVRTQEFFLSGANPTAGIFREVWRQLGAGSSDEDIEAQAAGDASRAMAAATAARLLRRAAESAGVSLGEGPAPVDMEGRALKARRDRERLDTIVRYAFSRGCRTRFIYDYFAGGARGGAAPRCGVCDVCLGWRRGAGRPLGEDELLHVRIALSGVGRLSGRFGVERVAQVLVGSKVREVLDRGLDRVPTYGKLSALPLDQVKDLLGVLADAGLVERQGIEGGRPGAFVLALTAEGRAVALGEVRPELDMPTRGTSRRRREKATSTAVEEVDPLAVDPELLARLRAWRTDEAKRRGLPSYVIFHDRTLAAIAAARPSELTGLARIKGVGPAKLAAYGEALLGLLT
;
A
#
# COMPACT_ATOMS: atom_id res chain seq x y z
N PHE A 1 -12.56 18.69 24.11
CA PHE A 1 -13.10 17.43 23.56
C PHE A 1 -12.39 17.12 22.24
N THR A 2 -12.12 15.85 21.93
CA THR A 2 -11.51 15.41 20.67
C THR A 2 -12.09 14.05 20.28
N ALA A 3 -12.29 13.81 18.98
CA ALA A 3 -12.88 12.57 18.46
C ALA A 3 -11.84 11.46 18.22
N THR A 4 -10.58 11.83 18.00
CA THR A 4 -9.50 10.89 17.66
C THR A 4 -8.19 11.35 18.29
N ALA A 5 -7.85 10.80 19.45
CA ALA A 5 -6.59 11.11 20.12
C ALA A 5 -5.99 9.85 20.75
N THR A 6 -4.78 9.51 20.33
CA THR A 6 -3.96 8.48 20.96
C THR A 6 -3.53 8.92 22.37
N PRO A 7 -3.04 8.02 23.24
CA PRO A 7 -2.60 8.39 24.58
C PRO A 7 -1.56 9.51 24.59
N GLU A 8 -0.58 9.46 23.68
CA GLU A 8 0.42 10.53 23.52
C GLU A 8 -0.22 11.87 23.16
N VAL A 9 -1.20 11.88 22.24
CA VAL A 9 -1.89 13.12 21.84
C VAL A 9 -2.76 13.66 22.97
N ARG A 10 -3.38 12.79 23.79
CA ARG A 10 -4.13 13.23 24.97
C ARG A 10 -3.22 13.88 26.01
N ALA A 11 -2.05 13.28 26.26
CA ALA A 11 -1.05 13.84 27.16
C ALA A 11 -0.53 15.21 26.66
N ASP A 12 -0.23 15.33 25.36
CA ASP A 12 0.18 16.60 24.74
C ASP A 12 -0.91 17.68 24.82
N ILE A 13 -2.18 17.32 24.58
CA ILE A 13 -3.31 18.24 24.75
C ILE A 13 -3.42 18.70 26.22
N ALA A 14 -3.25 17.80 27.18
CA ALA A 14 -3.31 18.14 28.60
C ALA A 14 -2.18 19.09 29.00
N ASP A 15 -0.96 18.84 28.51
CA ASP A 15 0.21 19.67 28.77
C ASP A 15 0.06 21.07 28.16
N GLN A 16 -0.29 21.15 26.87
CA GLN A 16 -0.44 22.45 26.17
C GLN A 16 -1.59 23.30 26.71
N LEU A 17 -2.64 22.68 27.24
CA LEU A 17 -3.76 23.39 27.86
C LEU A 17 -3.56 23.65 29.36
N GLY A 18 -2.43 23.22 29.94
CA GLY A 18 -2.14 23.39 31.37
C GLY A 18 -3.15 22.67 32.28
N LEU A 19 -3.64 21.50 31.86
CA LEU A 19 -4.62 20.75 32.64
C LEU A 19 -3.96 20.02 33.81
N HIS A 20 -4.34 20.37 35.04
CA HIS A 20 -3.88 19.70 36.26
C HIS A 20 -4.83 18.57 36.66
N MET A 21 -4.35 17.33 36.65
CA MET A 21 -5.15 16.12 36.94
C MET A 21 -6.51 16.08 36.20
N PRO A 22 -6.52 16.16 34.85
CA PRO A 22 -7.77 16.14 34.10
C PRO A 22 -8.51 14.81 34.29
N LEU A 23 -9.84 14.88 34.42
CA LEU A 23 -10.68 13.71 34.28
C LEU A 23 -10.66 13.24 32.82
N GLU A 24 -9.96 12.14 32.53
CA GLU A 24 -9.93 11.53 31.21
C GLU A 24 -11.08 10.52 31.02
N LEU A 25 -12.09 10.92 30.25
CA LEU A 25 -13.18 10.02 29.83
C LEU A 25 -12.94 9.58 28.38
N VAL A 26 -12.49 8.33 28.21
CA VAL A 26 -12.38 7.70 26.89
C VAL A 26 -13.62 6.82 26.66
N THR A 27 -14.59 7.35 25.93
CA THR A 27 -15.78 6.60 25.53
C THR A 27 -15.46 5.58 24.43
N GLY A 28 -16.31 4.57 24.26
CA GLY A 28 -16.08 3.48 23.30
C GLY A 28 -15.96 3.96 21.84
N PHE A 29 -15.01 3.38 21.10
CA PHE A 29 -14.83 3.56 19.65
C PHE A 29 -15.83 2.72 18.81
N GLU A 30 -16.84 2.15 19.47
CA GLU A 30 -17.75 1.17 18.89
C GLU A 30 -18.79 1.85 18.01
N ARG A 31 -18.78 1.48 16.73
CA ARG A 31 -19.78 1.87 15.75
C ARG A 31 -20.40 0.59 15.20
N PRO A 32 -21.40 0.00 15.90
CA PRO A 32 -21.93 -1.33 15.55
C PRO A 32 -22.61 -1.34 14.16
N ASN A 33 -23.02 -0.16 13.68
CA ASN A 33 -23.58 0.02 12.35
C ASN A 33 -22.54 0.08 11.22
N LEU A 34 -21.24 0.12 11.55
CA LEU A 34 -20.16 0.19 10.57
C LEU A 34 -19.46 -1.16 10.38
N THR A 35 -19.61 -1.71 9.18
CA THR A 35 -18.89 -2.90 8.76
C THR A 35 -17.53 -2.50 8.18
N LEU A 36 -16.47 -2.66 8.98
CA LEU A 36 -15.09 -2.43 8.55
C LEU A 36 -14.55 -3.63 7.78
N SER A 37 -13.92 -3.39 6.64
CA SER A 37 -13.35 -4.44 5.80
C SER A 37 -12.10 -4.01 5.05
N VAL A 38 -11.24 -4.98 4.74
CA VAL A 38 -10.06 -4.77 3.90
C VAL A 38 -10.07 -5.81 2.80
N GLU A 39 -10.14 -5.41 1.54
CA GLU A 39 -10.03 -6.30 0.39
C GLU A 39 -8.65 -6.14 -0.25
N ARG A 40 -7.95 -7.27 -0.47
CA ARG A 40 -6.61 -7.24 -1.07
C ARG A 40 -6.74 -7.29 -2.58
N CYS A 41 -6.15 -6.31 -3.24
CA CYS A 41 -6.18 -6.17 -4.69
C CYS A 41 -4.75 -6.18 -5.24
N ARG A 42 -4.52 -6.92 -6.32
CA ARG A 42 -3.21 -6.99 -7.00
C ARG A 42 -2.87 -5.72 -7.77
N GLY A 43 -3.87 -4.96 -8.15
CA GLY A 43 -3.71 -3.72 -8.90
C GLY A 43 -5.03 -3.03 -9.14
N ARG A 44 -4.98 -1.96 -9.94
CA ARG A 44 -6.10 -1.04 -10.19
C ARG A 44 -7.36 -1.73 -10.71
N GLU A 45 -7.22 -2.72 -11.58
CA GLU A 45 -8.38 -3.40 -12.18
C GLU A 45 -9.17 -4.21 -11.15
N GLU A 46 -8.49 -4.93 -10.25
CA GLU A 46 -9.17 -5.63 -9.16
C GLU A 46 -9.84 -4.63 -8.19
N LYS A 47 -9.20 -3.48 -7.94
CA LYS A 47 -9.81 -2.40 -7.13
C LYS A 47 -11.07 -1.84 -7.78
N ARG A 48 -11.06 -1.65 -9.11
CA ARG A 48 -12.24 -1.23 -9.89
C ARG A 48 -13.39 -2.20 -9.70
N SER A 49 -13.16 -3.49 -9.98
CA SER A 49 -14.19 -4.51 -9.83
C SER A 49 -14.72 -4.61 -8.39
N ALA A 50 -13.84 -4.44 -7.40
CA ALA A 50 -14.21 -4.45 -6.00
C ALA A 50 -15.06 -3.23 -5.60
N LEU A 51 -14.70 -2.04 -6.09
CA LEU A 51 -15.48 -0.81 -5.89
C LEU A 51 -16.85 -0.89 -6.58
N GLU A 52 -16.91 -1.38 -7.81
CA GLU A 52 -18.17 -1.62 -8.53
C GLU A 52 -19.10 -2.55 -7.75
N ARG A 53 -18.54 -3.64 -7.23
CA ARG A 53 -19.27 -4.59 -6.40
C ARG A 53 -19.77 -3.96 -5.10
N LEU A 54 -18.92 -3.19 -4.42
CA LEU A 54 -19.30 -2.47 -3.19
C LEU A 54 -20.48 -1.52 -3.44
N VAL A 55 -20.42 -0.72 -4.51
CA VAL A 55 -21.48 0.22 -4.87
C VAL A 55 -22.80 -0.50 -5.15
N ARG A 56 -22.76 -1.62 -5.89
CA ARG A 56 -23.95 -2.42 -6.20
C ARG A 56 -24.54 -3.13 -4.98
N GLU A 57 -23.70 -3.62 -4.07
CA GLU A 57 -24.13 -4.37 -2.88
C GLU A 57 -24.73 -3.45 -1.81
N ILE A 58 -24.17 -2.26 -1.60
CA ILE A 58 -24.53 -1.38 -0.47
C ILE A 58 -25.44 -0.22 -0.87
N GLY A 59 -25.31 0.27 -2.10
CA GLY A 59 -26.05 1.44 -2.57
C GLY A 59 -25.39 2.78 -2.23
N LEU A 60 -26.13 3.85 -2.46
CA LEU A 60 -25.70 5.25 -2.42
C LEU A 60 -26.31 5.97 -1.21
N PRO A 61 -25.78 7.11 -0.77
CA PRO A 61 -24.59 7.81 -1.26
C PRO A 61 -23.29 7.30 -0.64
N GLY A 62 -22.14 7.64 -1.24
CA GLY A 62 -20.84 7.20 -0.72
C GLY A 62 -19.67 8.14 -0.97
N ILE A 63 -18.56 7.86 -0.29
CA ILE A 63 -17.28 8.58 -0.44
C ILE A 63 -16.22 7.60 -0.93
N VAL A 64 -15.40 8.02 -1.90
CA VAL A 64 -14.21 7.27 -2.34
C VAL A 64 -12.96 8.09 -2.08
N TYR A 65 -12.13 7.66 -1.14
CA TYR A 65 -10.84 8.25 -0.85
C TYR A 65 -9.73 7.70 -1.75
N SER A 66 -8.92 8.61 -2.27
CA SER A 66 -7.71 8.32 -3.05
C SER A 66 -6.55 9.20 -2.60
N ALA A 67 -5.32 8.76 -2.84
CA ALA A 67 -4.12 9.43 -2.38
C ALA A 67 -3.70 10.61 -3.27
N THR A 68 -4.07 10.62 -4.56
CA THR A 68 -3.61 11.66 -5.51
C THR A 68 -4.75 12.33 -6.27
N ARG A 69 -4.54 13.58 -6.70
CA ARG A 69 -5.49 14.34 -7.55
C ARG A 69 -5.83 13.57 -8.83
N LYS A 70 -4.80 13.04 -9.50
CA LYS A 70 -4.94 12.23 -10.71
C LYS A 70 -5.77 10.96 -10.46
N SER A 71 -5.59 10.32 -9.30
CA SER A 71 -6.40 9.15 -8.94
C SER A 71 -7.85 9.54 -8.64
N VAL A 72 -8.10 10.70 -8.03
CA VAL A 72 -9.47 11.24 -7.86
C VAL A 72 -10.18 11.39 -9.20
N ASP A 73 -9.53 12.01 -10.18
CA ASP A 73 -10.09 12.16 -11.54
C ASP A 73 -10.40 10.80 -12.18
N LEU A 74 -9.47 9.85 -12.04
CA LEU A 74 -9.61 8.51 -12.59
C LEU A 74 -10.79 7.75 -11.98
N TRP A 75 -10.90 7.71 -10.65
CA TRP A 75 -11.98 7.00 -9.96
C TRP A 75 -13.33 7.69 -10.17
N SER A 76 -13.35 9.02 -10.23
CA SER A 76 -14.57 9.79 -10.54
C SER A 76 -15.08 9.50 -11.95
N GLY A 77 -14.19 9.46 -12.95
CA GLY A 77 -14.55 9.14 -14.33
C GLY A 77 -15.05 7.70 -14.48
N MET A 78 -14.42 6.75 -13.77
CA MET A 78 -14.86 5.36 -13.75
C MET A 78 -16.28 5.21 -13.18
N LEU A 79 -16.56 5.83 -12.03
CA LEU A 79 -17.88 5.80 -11.40
C LEU A 79 -18.93 6.54 -12.26
N ALA A 80 -18.56 7.63 -12.93
CA ALA A 80 -19.44 8.30 -13.89
C ALA A 80 -19.79 7.37 -15.06
N GLY A 81 -18.83 6.57 -15.53
CA GLY A 81 -19.06 5.53 -16.54
C GLY A 81 -20.05 4.43 -16.11
N MET A 82 -20.33 4.30 -14.81
CA MET A 82 -21.39 3.42 -14.27
C MET A 82 -22.78 4.08 -14.27
N GLY A 83 -22.89 5.34 -14.71
CA GLY A 83 -24.13 6.11 -14.68
C GLY A 83 -24.40 6.85 -13.36
N LEU A 84 -23.40 6.96 -12.48
CA LEU A 84 -23.53 7.66 -11.19
C LEU A 84 -23.22 9.15 -11.34
N ARG A 85 -23.93 10.00 -10.58
CA ARG A 85 -23.59 11.43 -10.48
C ARG A 85 -22.38 11.57 -9.56
N THR A 86 -21.22 11.86 -10.11
CA THR A 86 -19.96 11.89 -9.34
C THR A 86 -19.45 13.30 -9.12
N GLY A 87 -18.96 13.56 -7.91
CA GLY A 87 -18.25 14.77 -7.53
C GLY A 87 -16.76 14.49 -7.31
N ARG A 88 -15.92 15.51 -7.50
CA ARG A 88 -14.49 15.47 -7.18
C ARG A 88 -14.19 16.43 -6.05
N TYR A 89 -13.21 16.11 -5.20
CA TYR A 89 -12.72 17.04 -4.19
C TYR A 89 -11.23 16.85 -3.91
N HIS A 90 -10.41 17.84 -4.26
CA HIS A 90 -8.99 17.82 -3.93
C HIS A 90 -8.38 19.22 -3.92
N ALA A 91 -7.20 19.37 -3.30
CA ALA A 91 -6.53 20.67 -3.13
C ALA A 91 -6.17 21.42 -4.42
N GLY A 92 -6.20 20.76 -5.59
CA GLY A 92 -5.99 21.41 -6.89
C GLY A 92 -7.22 22.08 -7.51
N MET A 93 -8.40 21.96 -6.89
CA MET A 93 -9.63 22.66 -7.31
C MET A 93 -9.68 24.04 -6.67
N SER A 94 -10.37 24.98 -7.32
CA SER A 94 -10.65 26.30 -6.74
C SER A 94 -11.54 26.19 -5.50
N ASP A 95 -11.57 27.23 -4.67
CA ASP A 95 -12.45 27.27 -3.48
C ASP A 95 -13.93 27.20 -3.86
N GLU A 96 -14.32 27.86 -4.96
CA GLU A 96 -15.68 27.83 -5.48
C GLU A 96 -16.07 26.44 -6.00
N GLU A 97 -15.15 25.74 -6.65
CA GLU A 97 -15.37 24.35 -7.11
C GLU A 97 -15.50 23.39 -5.93
N ARG A 98 -14.64 23.52 -4.91
CA ARG A 98 -14.70 22.70 -3.69
C ARG A 98 -16.01 22.91 -2.94
N THR A 99 -16.43 24.17 -2.79
CA THR A 99 -17.68 24.55 -2.12
C THR A 99 -18.88 23.95 -2.85
N ARG A 100 -18.97 24.15 -4.18
CA ARG A 100 -20.04 23.53 -4.99
C ARG A 100 -20.08 22.01 -4.87
N ALA A 101 -18.93 21.34 -5.03
CA ALA A 101 -18.88 19.89 -4.96
C ALA A 101 -19.33 19.34 -3.59
N GLN A 102 -18.96 20.04 -2.51
CA GLN A 102 -19.42 19.71 -1.17
C GLN A 102 -20.93 19.92 -1.03
N ASP A 103 -21.45 21.08 -1.41
CA ASP A 103 -22.87 21.42 -1.29
C ASP A 103 -23.75 20.47 -2.12
N ASP A 104 -23.31 20.12 -3.32
CA ASP A 104 -24.00 19.17 -4.20
C ASP A 104 -24.05 17.76 -3.60
N PHE A 105 -22.99 17.33 -2.92
CA PHE A 105 -22.98 16.05 -2.23
C PHE A 105 -23.88 16.07 -0.97
N LEU A 106 -23.82 17.14 -0.18
CA LEU A 106 -24.67 17.31 1.00
C LEU A 106 -26.16 17.32 0.62
N ALA A 107 -26.50 18.02 -0.47
CA ALA A 107 -27.88 18.12 -0.99
C ALA A 107 -28.36 16.89 -1.78
N GLY A 108 -27.53 15.86 -1.97
CA GLY A 108 -27.90 14.65 -2.73
C GLY A 108 -27.99 14.84 -4.25
N ARG A 109 -27.41 15.92 -4.80
CA ARG A 109 -27.23 16.13 -6.24
C ARG A 109 -26.09 15.27 -6.80
N VAL A 110 -25.13 14.91 -5.95
CA VAL A 110 -24.04 13.96 -6.23
C VAL A 110 -24.28 12.67 -5.45
N ASP A 111 -24.19 11.53 -6.13
CA ASP A 111 -24.34 10.20 -5.56
C ASP A 111 -23.06 9.74 -4.83
N VAL A 112 -21.91 10.00 -5.45
CA VAL A 112 -20.61 9.60 -4.92
C VAL A 112 -19.61 10.73 -5.07
N ILE A 113 -18.96 11.11 -3.98
CA ILE A 113 -17.84 12.05 -4.04
C ILE A 113 -16.51 11.31 -3.93
N VAL A 114 -15.62 11.58 -4.89
CA VAL A 114 -14.26 11.05 -4.92
C VAL A 114 -13.30 12.13 -4.45
N ALA A 115 -12.48 11.84 -3.46
CA ALA A 115 -11.71 12.85 -2.79
C ALA A 115 -10.32 12.40 -2.33
N THR A 116 -9.42 13.36 -2.14
CA THR A 116 -8.24 13.16 -1.28
C THR A 116 -8.60 13.41 0.18
N ASN A 117 -7.64 13.22 1.08
CA ASN A 117 -7.76 13.54 2.51
C ASN A 117 -8.13 15.01 2.82
N ALA A 118 -8.13 15.90 1.82
CA ALA A 118 -8.61 17.27 1.94
C ALA A 118 -10.12 17.35 2.23
N PHE A 119 -10.89 16.33 1.82
CA PHE A 119 -12.31 16.28 2.08
C PHE A 119 -12.59 15.70 3.47
N GLY A 120 -12.86 16.55 4.46
CA GLY A 120 -13.24 15.98 5.75
C GLY A 120 -13.51 16.82 6.99
N MET A 121 -13.02 18.05 7.15
CA MET A 121 -13.20 18.68 8.49
C MET A 121 -14.65 19.05 8.82
N SER A 122 -15.51 19.24 7.81
CA SER A 122 -16.86 19.81 7.99
C SER A 122 -17.98 19.08 7.25
N VAL A 123 -17.73 17.84 6.78
CA VAL A 123 -18.77 17.06 6.08
C VAL A 123 -19.73 16.48 7.13
N ASP A 124 -20.95 17.00 7.15
CA ASP A 124 -22.04 16.54 8.00
C ASP A 124 -23.22 16.02 7.20
N LYS A 125 -23.06 14.82 6.62
CA LYS A 125 -24.10 14.09 5.92
C LYS A 125 -24.34 12.77 6.64
N ALA A 126 -25.53 12.60 7.21
CA ALA A 126 -25.78 11.50 8.15
C ALA A 126 -25.94 10.13 7.47
N ASP A 127 -26.39 10.14 6.21
CA ASP A 127 -26.86 8.99 5.44
C ASP A 127 -25.81 8.40 4.48
N ILE A 128 -24.51 8.62 4.72
CA ILE A 128 -23.45 8.02 3.89
C ILE A 128 -23.44 6.49 4.09
N ARG A 129 -23.75 5.73 3.03
CA ARG A 129 -23.87 4.25 3.07
C ARG A 129 -22.55 3.52 2.91
N PHE A 130 -21.59 4.09 2.19
CA PHE A 130 -20.25 3.53 2.13
C PHE A 130 -19.14 4.58 2.14
N VAL A 131 -18.00 4.16 2.69
CA VAL A 131 -16.72 4.85 2.55
C VAL A 131 -15.72 3.84 1.98
N ALA A 132 -15.17 4.13 0.81
CA ALA A 132 -14.19 3.27 0.17
C ALA A 132 -12.83 3.97 0.13
N HIS A 133 -11.77 3.26 0.50
CA HIS A 133 -10.40 3.70 0.28
C HIS A 133 -9.87 2.98 -0.95
N ALA A 134 -9.92 3.65 -2.09
CA ALA A 134 -9.36 3.14 -3.33
C ALA A 134 -7.83 3.07 -3.28
N GLU A 135 -7.19 3.87 -2.44
CA GLU A 135 -5.76 3.83 -2.14
C GLU A 135 -5.55 3.93 -0.62
N LEU A 136 -4.44 3.37 -0.14
CA LEU A 136 -4.10 3.34 1.29
C LEU A 136 -3.99 4.77 1.87
N PRO A 137 -4.67 5.11 2.98
CA PRO A 137 -4.47 6.37 3.67
C PRO A 137 -3.10 6.43 4.37
N GLY A 138 -2.62 7.63 4.70
CA GLY A 138 -1.30 7.82 5.29
C GLY A 138 -1.14 7.33 6.74
N SER A 139 -2.25 7.11 7.44
CA SER A 139 -2.24 6.62 8.82
C SER A 139 -3.56 5.95 9.23
N ILE A 140 -3.55 5.27 10.38
CA ILE A 140 -4.76 4.67 10.96
C ILE A 140 -5.72 5.72 11.51
N GLU A 141 -5.20 6.87 11.97
CA GLU A 141 -6.00 8.01 12.41
C GLU A 141 -6.78 8.61 11.25
N ALA A 142 -6.12 8.86 10.12
CA ALA A 142 -6.79 9.32 8.90
C ALA A 142 -7.88 8.34 8.47
N TYR A 143 -7.53 7.04 8.38
CA TYR A 143 -8.50 5.99 8.06
C TYR A 143 -9.72 6.04 8.99
N TYR A 144 -9.52 6.11 10.31
CA TYR A 144 -10.61 6.07 11.28
C TYR A 144 -11.50 7.33 11.22
N GLN A 145 -10.91 8.51 11.05
CA GLN A 145 -11.67 9.75 10.84
C GLN A 145 -12.52 9.69 9.56
N GLU A 146 -11.95 9.15 8.48
CA GLU A 146 -12.59 9.04 7.17
C GLU A 146 -13.75 8.05 7.18
N VAL A 147 -13.56 6.83 7.72
CA VAL A 147 -14.65 5.84 7.84
C VAL A 147 -15.73 6.28 8.84
N GLY A 148 -15.36 7.10 9.83
CA GLY A 148 -16.31 7.65 10.82
C GLY A 148 -17.40 8.53 10.24
N ARG A 149 -17.28 8.93 8.96
CA ARG A 149 -18.29 9.68 8.19
C ARG A 149 -19.49 8.85 7.78
N ALA A 150 -19.31 7.54 7.63
CA ALA A 150 -20.39 6.65 7.25
C ALA A 150 -21.44 6.54 8.36
N GLY A 151 -22.70 6.36 7.97
CA GLY A 151 -23.83 5.99 8.82
C GLY A 151 -23.91 6.74 10.14
N ARG A 152 -23.89 8.08 10.14
CA ARG A 152 -24.13 8.85 11.37
C ARG A 152 -25.59 8.82 11.80
N ASP A 153 -26.49 8.48 10.88
CA ASP A 153 -27.89 8.11 11.15
C ASP A 153 -28.04 6.77 11.90
N GLY A 154 -26.95 6.05 12.15
CA GLY A 154 -26.96 4.76 12.84
C GLY A 154 -27.36 3.58 11.96
N LEU A 155 -27.66 3.79 10.67
CA LEU A 155 -28.02 2.72 9.75
C LEU A 155 -26.79 1.95 9.26
N PRO A 156 -26.96 0.67 8.83
CA PRO A 156 -25.87 -0.15 8.32
C PRO A 156 -25.11 0.55 7.19
N SER A 157 -23.80 0.64 7.34
CA SER A 157 -22.91 1.25 6.36
C SER A 157 -21.60 0.48 6.27
N ARG A 158 -20.98 0.45 5.08
CA ARG A 158 -19.79 -0.38 4.82
C ARG A 158 -18.56 0.47 4.53
N CYS A 159 -17.47 0.15 5.21
CA CYS A 159 -16.19 0.82 5.02
C CYS A 159 -15.16 -0.18 4.50
N THR A 160 -14.63 0.04 3.30
CA THR A 160 -13.77 -0.93 2.62
C THR A 160 -12.47 -0.30 2.19
N LEU A 161 -11.35 -0.85 2.66
CA LEU A 161 -10.01 -0.53 2.16
C LEU A 161 -9.61 -1.51 1.06
N PHE A 162 -9.45 -1.01 -0.17
CA PHE A 162 -8.95 -1.77 -1.31
C PHE A 162 -7.42 -1.71 -1.32
N PHE A 163 -6.80 -2.60 -0.54
CA PHE A 163 -5.37 -2.58 -0.29
C PHE A 163 -4.56 -3.22 -1.42
N SER A 164 -3.61 -2.48 -1.98
CA SER A 164 -2.54 -3.03 -2.81
C SER A 164 -1.17 -2.69 -2.21
N PRO A 165 -0.18 -3.61 -2.23
CA PRO A 165 1.19 -3.29 -1.81
C PRO A 165 1.80 -2.12 -2.59
N ALA A 166 1.34 -1.84 -3.81
CA ALA A 166 1.80 -0.70 -4.60
C ALA A 166 1.42 0.65 -3.96
N ASP A 167 0.33 0.72 -3.20
CA ASP A 167 -0.15 1.95 -2.57
C ASP A 167 0.80 2.47 -1.49
N VAL A 168 1.54 1.55 -0.85
CA VAL A 168 2.53 1.89 0.17
C VAL A 168 3.58 2.84 -0.40
N ARG A 169 4.01 2.64 -1.66
CA ARG A 169 5.00 3.49 -2.31
C ARG A 169 4.51 4.93 -2.49
N THR A 170 3.22 5.11 -2.76
CA THR A 170 2.62 6.45 -2.86
C THR A 170 2.67 7.16 -1.51
N GLN A 171 2.38 6.44 -0.41
CA GLN A 171 2.48 7.01 0.93
C GLN A 171 3.93 7.25 1.35
N GLU A 172 4.87 6.39 0.97
CA GLU A 172 6.31 6.61 1.20
C GLU A 172 6.84 7.83 0.45
N PHE A 173 6.36 8.08 -0.78
CA PHE A 173 6.67 9.29 -1.53
C PHE A 173 6.21 10.55 -0.78
N PHE A 174 4.96 10.57 -0.30
CA PHE A 174 4.46 11.70 0.50
C PHE A 174 5.19 11.86 1.82
N LEU A 175 5.53 10.75 2.49
CA LEU A 175 6.27 10.75 3.73
C LEU A 175 7.67 11.35 3.57
N SER A 176 8.35 10.99 2.48
CA SER A 176 9.67 11.53 2.11
C SER A 176 9.59 13.03 1.82
N GLY A 177 8.59 13.46 1.04
CA GLY A 177 8.35 14.88 0.76
C GLY A 177 8.01 15.71 2.00
N ALA A 178 7.17 15.17 2.90
CA ALA A 178 6.74 15.86 4.11
C ALA A 178 7.82 15.94 5.21
N ASN A 179 8.86 15.11 5.11
CA ASN A 179 9.96 15.01 6.07
C ASN A 179 11.33 15.19 5.39
N PRO A 180 11.69 16.42 5.00
CA PRO A 180 12.98 16.71 4.36
C PRO A 180 14.15 16.35 5.27
N THR A 181 15.25 15.88 4.66
CA THR A 181 16.47 15.55 5.40
C THR A 181 17.25 16.80 5.80
N ALA A 182 18.15 16.66 6.77
CA ALA A 182 19.08 17.73 7.16
C ALA A 182 19.91 18.28 6.00
N GLY A 183 20.19 17.46 4.98
CA GLY A 183 20.87 17.89 3.76
C GLY A 183 20.01 18.84 2.92
N ILE A 184 18.72 18.51 2.75
CA ILE A 184 17.78 19.34 1.99
C ILE A 184 17.56 20.68 2.70
N PHE A 185 17.42 20.69 4.03
CA PHE A 185 17.30 21.95 4.78
C PHE A 185 18.51 22.87 4.59
N ARG A 186 19.73 22.32 4.67
CA ARG A 186 20.96 23.11 4.45
C ARG A 186 21.05 23.66 3.03
N GLU A 187 20.70 22.84 2.04
CA GLU A 187 20.69 23.24 0.64
C GLU A 187 19.70 24.38 0.39
N VAL A 188 18.45 24.21 0.81
CA VAL A 188 17.39 25.21 0.63
C VAL A 188 17.69 26.49 1.42
N TRP A 189 18.26 26.39 2.63
CA TRP A 189 18.67 27.58 3.41
C TRP A 189 19.68 28.45 2.66
N ARG A 190 20.68 27.82 2.02
CA ARG A 190 21.66 28.53 1.19
C ARG A 190 21.01 29.19 -0.02
N GLN A 191 20.10 28.49 -0.70
CA GLN A 191 19.38 29.03 -1.86
C GLN A 191 18.51 30.24 -1.49
N LEU A 192 17.81 30.16 -0.34
CA LEU A 192 17.03 31.27 0.18
C LEU A 192 17.90 32.50 0.49
N GLY A 193 19.10 32.31 1.04
CA GLY A 193 20.07 33.41 1.23
C GLY A 193 20.64 33.99 -0.05
N ALA A 194 20.72 33.19 -1.12
CA ALA A 194 21.09 33.65 -2.45
C ALA A 194 19.93 34.37 -3.19
N GLY A 195 18.77 34.53 -2.55
CA GLY A 195 17.61 35.19 -3.13
C GLY A 195 16.82 34.33 -4.12
N SER A 196 17.02 33.00 -4.12
CA SER A 196 16.27 32.09 -5.00
C SER A 196 14.76 32.12 -4.68
N SER A 197 13.95 32.17 -5.73
CA SER A 197 12.50 32.03 -5.63
C SER A 197 12.11 30.57 -5.34
N ASP A 198 10.84 30.33 -4.95
CA ASP A 198 10.34 28.97 -4.75
C ASP A 198 10.38 28.16 -6.06
N GLU A 199 10.16 28.83 -7.20
CA GLU A 199 10.27 28.24 -8.54
C GLU A 199 11.70 27.80 -8.84
N ASP A 200 12.70 28.61 -8.48
CA ASP A 200 14.12 28.26 -8.64
C ASP A 200 14.52 27.06 -7.78
N ILE A 201 14.06 27.05 -6.53
CA ILE A 201 14.33 25.96 -5.57
C ILE A 201 13.73 24.64 -6.06
N GLU A 202 12.49 24.67 -6.56
CA GLU A 202 11.83 23.51 -7.14
C GLU A 202 12.49 23.07 -8.46
N ALA A 203 12.86 24.02 -9.32
CA ALA A 203 13.52 23.75 -10.60
C ALA A 203 14.92 23.12 -10.41
N GLN A 204 15.67 23.53 -9.40
CA GLN A 204 16.97 22.90 -9.08
C GLN A 204 16.81 21.48 -8.52
N ALA A 205 15.65 21.15 -7.98
CA ALA A 205 15.28 19.79 -7.61
C ALA A 205 14.61 19.01 -8.76
N ALA A 206 14.54 19.58 -9.97
CA ALA A 206 13.91 18.94 -11.11
C ALA A 206 14.57 17.60 -11.46
N GLY A 207 13.74 16.61 -11.80
CA GLY A 207 14.17 15.24 -12.11
C GLY A 207 13.88 14.23 -10.98
N ASP A 208 13.66 14.69 -9.75
CA ASP A 208 13.15 13.86 -8.65
C ASP A 208 11.98 14.57 -7.96
N ALA A 209 10.76 14.11 -8.26
CA ALA A 209 9.53 14.67 -7.71
C ALA A 209 9.48 14.60 -6.16
N SER A 210 10.14 13.61 -5.54
CA SER A 210 10.19 13.49 -4.08
C SER A 210 11.11 14.56 -3.51
N ARG A 211 12.24 14.82 -4.18
CA ARG A 211 13.18 15.86 -3.78
C ARG A 211 12.57 17.25 -3.96
N ALA A 212 11.85 17.50 -5.06
CA ALA A 212 11.16 18.76 -5.28
C ALA A 212 10.11 19.04 -4.19
N MET A 213 9.27 18.05 -3.86
CA MET A 213 8.29 18.18 -2.77
C MET A 213 8.97 18.43 -1.40
N ALA A 214 10.09 17.76 -1.14
CA ALA A 214 10.87 17.98 0.08
C ALA A 214 11.52 19.36 0.13
N ALA A 215 12.02 19.86 -1.00
CA ALA A 215 12.60 21.20 -1.11
C ALA A 215 11.54 22.29 -0.86
N ALA A 216 10.37 22.18 -1.49
CA ALA A 216 9.25 23.08 -1.26
C ALA A 216 8.79 23.07 0.22
N THR A 217 8.70 21.87 0.82
CA THR A 217 8.36 21.73 2.23
C THR A 217 9.43 22.38 3.13
N ALA A 218 10.70 22.18 2.83
CA ALA A 218 11.81 22.78 3.57
C ALA A 218 11.80 24.31 3.45
N ALA A 219 11.58 24.85 2.25
CA ALA A 219 11.51 26.29 2.00
C ALA A 219 10.43 26.97 2.84
N ARG A 220 9.21 26.41 2.82
CA ARG A 220 8.09 26.92 3.62
C ARG A 220 8.39 26.91 5.13
N LEU A 221 9.00 25.83 5.62
CA LEU A 221 9.34 25.70 7.04
C LEU A 221 10.45 26.67 7.46
N LEU A 222 11.49 26.80 6.62
CA LEU A 222 12.62 27.70 6.86
C LEU A 222 12.17 29.17 6.89
N ARG A 223 11.34 29.59 5.94
CA ARG A 223 10.80 30.96 5.91
C ARG A 223 10.02 31.27 7.19
N ARG A 224 9.10 30.39 7.60
CA ARG A 224 8.31 30.56 8.84
C ARG A 224 9.20 30.59 10.08
N ALA A 225 10.21 29.73 10.14
CA ALA A 225 11.12 29.66 11.28
C ALA A 225 12.04 30.89 11.36
N ALA A 226 12.54 31.37 10.23
CA ALA A 226 13.36 32.58 10.14
C ALA A 226 12.58 33.82 10.55
N GLU A 227 11.33 33.95 10.09
CA GLU A 227 10.41 35.01 10.50
C GLU A 227 10.16 34.97 12.02
N SER A 228 9.91 33.79 12.58
CA SER A 228 9.66 33.63 14.02
C SER A 228 10.91 33.93 14.88
N ALA A 229 12.10 33.68 14.35
CA ALA A 229 13.38 33.89 15.05
C ALA A 229 14.04 35.25 14.75
N GLY A 230 13.48 36.05 13.83
CA GLY A 230 14.03 37.36 13.45
C GLY A 230 15.39 37.29 12.74
N VAL A 231 15.68 36.21 12.03
CA VAL A 231 16.95 36.02 11.30
C VAL A 231 16.77 36.15 9.79
N SER A 232 17.73 36.78 9.12
CA SER A 232 17.75 36.87 7.65
C SER A 232 17.90 35.48 7.03
N LEU A 233 17.27 35.29 5.86
CA LEU A 233 17.36 34.03 5.14
C LEU A 233 18.80 33.74 4.71
N GLY A 234 19.26 32.50 4.96
CA GLY A 234 20.58 32.02 4.60
C GLY A 234 21.76 32.54 5.42
N GLU A 235 21.52 33.42 6.40
CA GLU A 235 22.55 33.88 7.33
C GLU A 235 22.68 32.91 8.51
N GLY A 236 23.90 32.44 8.76
CA GLY A 236 24.18 31.54 9.88
C GLY A 236 23.50 30.16 9.77
N PRO A 237 23.37 29.42 10.88
CA PRO A 237 22.71 28.12 10.88
C PRO A 237 21.19 28.27 10.67
N ALA A 238 20.60 27.35 9.89
CA ALA A 238 19.16 27.32 9.69
C ALA A 238 18.42 27.19 11.04
N PRO A 239 17.44 28.07 11.35
CA PRO A 239 16.74 28.09 12.65
C PRO A 239 15.67 26.99 12.73
N VAL A 240 16.04 25.74 12.48
CA VAL A 240 15.11 24.60 12.46
C VAL A 240 15.51 23.59 13.53
N ASP A 241 14.54 23.21 14.36
CA ASP A 241 14.70 22.10 15.32
C ASP A 241 14.81 20.76 14.57
N MET A 242 16.05 20.37 14.26
CA MET A 242 16.34 19.14 13.54
C MET A 242 16.01 17.89 14.34
N GLU A 243 16.06 17.95 15.67
CA GLU A 243 15.75 16.82 16.55
C GLU A 243 14.25 16.56 16.57
N GLY A 244 13.43 17.59 16.79
CA GLY A 244 11.98 17.49 16.71
C GLY A 244 11.50 17.08 15.32
N ARG A 245 12.17 17.54 14.25
CA ARG A 245 11.89 17.08 12.88
C ARG A 245 12.22 15.60 12.67
N ALA A 246 13.33 15.10 13.21
CA ALA A 246 13.68 13.68 13.15
C ALA A 246 12.68 12.82 13.95
N LEU A 247 12.26 13.27 15.13
CA LEU A 247 11.21 12.61 15.93
C LEU A 247 9.88 12.56 15.18
N LYS A 248 9.46 13.68 14.58
CA LYS A 248 8.26 13.73 13.73
C LYS A 248 8.34 12.75 12.58
N ALA A 249 9.47 12.68 11.88
CA ALA A 249 9.66 11.76 10.75
C ALA A 249 9.54 10.28 11.18
N ARG A 250 10.06 9.91 12.37
CA ARG A 250 9.87 8.58 12.95
C ARG A 250 8.41 8.30 13.24
N ARG A 251 7.70 9.22 13.90
CA ARG A 251 6.26 9.10 14.21
C ARG A 251 5.40 8.94 12.96
N ASP A 252 5.66 9.73 11.91
CA ASP A 252 4.92 9.61 10.65
C ASP A 252 5.18 8.26 9.96
N ARG A 253 6.40 7.72 10.06
CA ARG A 253 6.72 6.37 9.57
C ARG A 253 5.97 5.29 10.36
N GLU A 254 5.99 5.36 11.68
CA GLU A 254 5.28 4.42 12.57
C GLU A 254 3.76 4.41 12.31
N ARG A 255 3.19 5.59 12.02
CA ARG A 255 1.79 5.74 11.59
C ARG A 255 1.50 5.00 10.28
N LEU A 256 2.36 5.14 9.28
CA LEU A 256 2.24 4.40 8.01
C LEU A 256 2.38 2.88 8.23
N ASP A 257 3.36 2.46 9.02
CA ASP A 257 3.58 1.05 9.34
C ASP A 257 2.38 0.44 10.07
N THR A 258 1.69 1.23 10.90
CA THR A 258 0.48 0.82 11.62
C THR A 258 -0.69 0.58 10.68
N ILE A 259 -0.97 1.46 9.71
CA ILE A 259 -2.06 1.23 8.74
C ILE A 259 -1.74 0.07 7.79
N VAL A 260 -0.47 -0.14 7.44
CA VAL A 260 -0.04 -1.33 6.70
C VAL A 260 -0.28 -2.60 7.52
N ARG A 261 0.09 -2.61 8.81
CA ARG A 261 -0.23 -3.71 9.73
C ARG A 261 -1.74 -3.95 9.81
N TYR A 262 -2.54 -2.90 9.91
CA TYR A 262 -4.00 -3.00 9.91
C TYR A 262 -4.50 -3.72 8.65
N ALA A 263 -4.01 -3.34 7.46
CA ALA A 263 -4.41 -3.95 6.19
C ALA A 263 -4.01 -5.44 6.09
N PHE A 264 -2.89 -5.83 6.70
CA PHE A 264 -2.45 -7.22 6.73
C PHE A 264 -3.07 -8.05 7.86
N SER A 265 -3.60 -7.41 8.90
CA SER A 265 -4.11 -8.08 10.09
C SER A 265 -5.27 -9.04 9.77
N ARG A 266 -5.31 -10.13 10.53
CA ARG A 266 -6.36 -11.17 10.46
C ARG A 266 -7.18 -11.26 11.75
N GLY A 267 -6.93 -10.34 12.68
CA GLY A 267 -7.75 -10.13 13.88
C GLY A 267 -8.94 -9.21 13.60
N CYS A 268 -9.80 -9.04 14.61
CA CYS A 268 -10.94 -8.13 14.53
C CYS A 268 -10.47 -6.69 14.19
N ARG A 269 -11.07 -6.08 13.16
CA ARG A 269 -10.71 -4.73 12.67
C ARG A 269 -10.93 -3.65 13.72
N THR A 270 -12.13 -3.64 14.31
CA THR A 270 -12.51 -2.69 15.36
C THR A 270 -11.62 -2.83 16.58
N ARG A 271 -11.26 -4.07 16.94
CA ARG A 271 -10.34 -4.35 18.05
C ARG A 271 -8.95 -3.76 17.79
N PHE A 272 -8.41 -3.93 16.58
CA PHE A 272 -7.13 -3.32 16.21
C PHE A 272 -7.14 -1.79 16.39
N ILE A 273 -8.20 -1.13 15.91
CA ILE A 273 -8.37 0.32 16.03
C ILE A 273 -8.50 0.73 17.49
N TYR A 274 -9.31 0.00 18.25
CA TYR A 274 -9.51 0.22 19.68
C TYR A 274 -8.18 0.14 20.44
N ASP A 275 -7.42 -0.93 20.22
CA ASP A 275 -6.13 -1.15 20.90
C ASP A 275 -5.12 -0.06 20.57
N TYR A 276 -5.13 0.41 19.31
CA TYR A 276 -4.30 1.52 18.88
C TYR A 276 -4.60 2.82 19.64
N PHE A 277 -5.88 3.20 19.78
CA PHE A 277 -6.24 4.47 20.44
C PHE A 277 -6.32 4.38 21.99
N ALA A 278 -6.62 3.20 22.53
CA ALA A 278 -6.76 2.99 23.97
C ALA A 278 -5.42 2.74 24.67
N GLY A 279 -4.37 2.28 23.96
CA GLY A 279 -3.03 2.11 24.52
C GLY A 279 -2.96 1.17 25.73
N GLY A 280 -3.86 0.19 25.83
CA GLY A 280 -3.91 -0.76 26.96
C GLY A 280 -4.61 -0.24 28.22
N ALA A 281 -5.22 0.96 28.20
CA ALA A 281 -5.89 1.56 29.37
C ALA A 281 -7.14 0.79 29.86
N ARG A 282 -7.61 -0.23 29.13
CA ARG A 282 -8.58 -1.21 29.66
C ARG A 282 -7.83 -2.41 30.20
N GLY A 283 -8.02 -2.70 31.48
CA GLY A 283 -7.77 -4.02 32.04
C GLY A 283 -8.70 -5.04 31.38
N GLY A 284 -8.23 -5.68 30.31
CA GLY A 284 -8.95 -6.74 29.59
C GLY A 284 -9.02 -6.50 28.08
N ALA A 285 -9.00 -7.59 27.31
CA ALA A 285 -9.15 -7.53 25.88
C ALA A 285 -10.62 -7.18 25.52
N ALA A 286 -10.85 -6.08 24.80
CA ALA A 286 -12.17 -5.77 24.24
C ALA A 286 -12.65 -6.95 23.36
N PRO A 287 -13.95 -7.29 23.44
CA PRO A 287 -14.51 -8.39 22.69
C PRO A 287 -14.40 -8.16 21.18
N ARG A 288 -14.49 -9.24 20.41
CA ARG A 288 -14.61 -9.16 18.94
C ARG A 288 -15.88 -8.39 18.59
N CYS A 289 -15.82 -7.52 17.59
CA CYS A 289 -16.95 -6.65 17.25
C CYS A 289 -18.14 -7.35 16.58
N GLY A 290 -18.00 -8.59 16.11
CA GLY A 290 -19.07 -9.33 15.42
C GLY A 290 -19.40 -8.85 14.01
N VAL A 291 -19.07 -7.60 13.64
CA VAL A 291 -19.57 -6.95 12.41
C VAL A 291 -18.51 -6.63 11.35
N CYS A 292 -17.21 -6.82 11.61
CA CYS A 292 -16.16 -6.60 10.60
C CYS A 292 -15.96 -7.81 9.67
N ASP A 293 -15.28 -7.62 8.52
CA ASP A 293 -14.95 -8.68 7.55
C ASP A 293 -14.38 -9.96 8.19
N VAL A 294 -13.51 -9.80 9.18
CA VAL A 294 -12.89 -10.90 9.91
C VAL A 294 -13.85 -11.60 10.87
N CYS A 295 -14.72 -10.85 11.55
CA CYS A 295 -15.69 -11.44 12.48
C CYS A 295 -16.86 -12.10 11.75
N LEU A 296 -17.26 -11.54 10.61
CA LEU A 296 -18.25 -12.10 9.70
C LEU A 296 -17.70 -13.25 8.84
N GLY A 297 -16.40 -13.52 8.89
CA GLY A 297 -15.79 -14.63 8.16
C GLY A 297 -15.70 -14.42 6.65
N TRP A 298 -15.73 -13.18 6.13
CA TRP A 298 -15.67 -12.92 4.69
C TRP A 298 -14.39 -13.41 4.00
N ARG A 299 -13.30 -13.62 4.76
CA ARG A 299 -12.07 -14.24 4.27
C ARG A 299 -11.97 -15.73 4.56
N ARG A 300 -12.87 -16.29 5.37
CA ARG A 300 -12.97 -17.73 5.51
C ARG A 300 -13.66 -18.19 4.23
N GLY A 301 -12.91 -18.72 3.28
CA GLY A 301 -13.55 -19.59 2.28
C GLY A 301 -14.36 -20.63 3.03
N ALA A 302 -15.45 -21.12 2.43
CA ALA A 302 -16.19 -22.24 3.02
C ALA A 302 -15.19 -23.39 3.14
N GLY A 303 -14.63 -23.58 4.33
CA GLY A 303 -13.60 -24.56 4.59
C GLY A 303 -14.19 -25.92 4.26
N ARG A 304 -13.39 -26.79 3.68
CA ARG A 304 -13.78 -28.19 3.51
C ARG A 304 -12.93 -29.07 4.41
N PRO A 305 -13.45 -30.25 4.78
CA PRO A 305 -12.62 -31.30 5.33
C PRO A 305 -11.42 -31.58 4.42
N LEU A 306 -10.26 -31.78 5.05
CA LEU A 306 -9.01 -32.09 4.38
C LEU A 306 -8.89 -33.59 4.13
N GLY A 307 -8.37 -33.97 2.96
CA GLY A 307 -7.87 -35.33 2.74
C GLY A 307 -6.63 -35.59 3.60
N GLU A 308 -6.27 -36.86 3.82
CA GLU A 308 -5.13 -37.24 4.68
C GLU A 308 -3.80 -36.61 4.21
N ASP A 309 -3.54 -36.56 2.90
CA ASP A 309 -2.34 -35.91 2.35
C ASP A 309 -2.31 -34.40 2.62
N GLU A 310 -3.46 -33.74 2.50
CA GLU A 310 -3.58 -32.30 2.76
C GLU A 310 -3.41 -31.99 4.24
N LEU A 311 -4.01 -32.81 5.10
CA LEU A 311 -3.86 -32.73 6.54
C LEU A 311 -2.40 -32.95 6.96
N LEU A 312 -1.71 -33.91 6.34
CA LEU A 312 -0.28 -34.14 6.57
C LEU A 312 0.55 -32.91 6.18
N HIS A 313 0.30 -32.32 4.99
CA HIS A 313 1.00 -31.10 4.57
C HIS A 313 0.76 -29.93 5.53
N VAL A 314 -0.48 -29.75 5.99
CA VAL A 314 -0.86 -28.74 6.99
C VAL A 314 -0.10 -28.95 8.30
N ARG A 315 -0.06 -30.19 8.82
CA ARG A 315 0.65 -30.51 10.07
C ARG A 315 2.16 -30.32 9.95
N ILE A 316 2.76 -30.67 8.81
CA ILE A 316 4.17 -30.43 8.52
C ILE A 316 4.45 -28.92 8.48
N ALA A 317 3.63 -28.15 7.79
CA ALA A 317 3.79 -26.70 7.67
C ALA A 317 3.66 -26.01 9.03
N LEU A 318 2.63 -26.33 9.82
CA LEU A 318 2.46 -25.80 11.18
C LEU A 318 3.60 -26.22 12.11
N SER A 319 4.05 -27.48 12.02
CA SER A 319 5.22 -27.97 12.74
C SER A 319 6.50 -27.21 12.39
N GLY A 320 6.66 -26.81 11.13
CA GLY A 320 7.76 -25.98 10.66
C GLY A 320 7.68 -24.57 11.19
N VAL A 321 6.50 -23.94 11.13
CA VAL A 321 6.24 -22.62 11.73
C VAL A 321 6.55 -22.66 13.24
N GLY A 322 6.09 -23.67 13.97
CA GLY A 322 6.34 -23.80 15.41
C GLY A 322 7.82 -23.89 15.78
N ARG A 323 8.63 -24.60 14.99
CA ARG A 323 10.09 -24.73 15.20
C ARG A 323 10.86 -23.47 14.85
N LEU A 324 10.37 -22.71 13.88
CA LEU A 324 10.96 -21.47 13.37
C LEU A 324 10.32 -20.21 13.99
N SER A 325 9.38 -20.41 14.92
CA SER A 325 8.43 -19.41 15.39
C SER A 325 9.10 -18.14 15.88
N GLY A 326 8.57 -16.99 15.45
CA GLY A 326 9.02 -15.66 15.87
C GLY A 326 10.34 -15.18 15.24
N ARG A 327 10.98 -15.98 14.38
CA ARG A 327 12.30 -15.64 13.81
C ARG A 327 12.29 -15.41 12.30
N PHE A 328 11.32 -15.97 11.59
CA PHE A 328 11.35 -16.06 10.13
C PHE A 328 9.98 -15.83 9.50
N GLY A 329 9.98 -15.12 8.36
CA GLY A 329 8.78 -14.88 7.55
C GLY A 329 8.46 -16.00 6.57
N VAL A 330 7.40 -15.81 5.79
CA VAL A 330 6.83 -16.80 4.84
C VAL A 330 7.88 -17.37 3.89
N GLU A 331 8.72 -16.51 3.29
CA GLU A 331 9.75 -16.93 2.32
C GLU A 331 10.68 -17.98 2.92
N ARG A 332 11.25 -17.69 4.09
CA ARG A 332 12.25 -18.55 4.72
C ARG A 332 11.63 -19.84 5.23
N VAL A 333 10.47 -19.76 5.86
CA VAL A 333 9.75 -20.94 6.34
C VAL A 333 9.42 -21.88 5.17
N ALA A 334 8.94 -21.33 4.05
CA ALA A 334 8.67 -22.11 2.85
C ALA A 334 9.94 -22.77 2.27
N GLN A 335 11.05 -22.02 2.21
CA GLN A 335 12.36 -22.54 1.76
C GLN A 335 12.85 -23.71 2.61
N VAL A 336 12.70 -23.64 3.93
CA VAL A 336 13.05 -24.75 4.83
C VAL A 336 12.18 -25.96 4.53
N LEU A 337 10.85 -25.77 4.45
CA LEU A 337 9.90 -26.86 4.25
C LEU A 337 10.12 -27.60 2.91
N VAL A 338 10.49 -26.90 1.84
CA VAL A 338 10.83 -27.54 0.55
C VAL A 338 12.25 -28.09 0.46
N GLY A 339 13.12 -27.78 1.43
CA GLY A 339 14.50 -28.26 1.43
C GLY A 339 15.43 -27.44 0.53
N SER A 340 15.21 -26.12 0.45
CA SER A 340 15.99 -25.21 -0.37
C SER A 340 17.43 -25.07 0.14
N LYS A 341 18.40 -25.18 -0.77
CA LYS A 341 19.85 -25.04 -0.50
C LYS A 341 20.37 -23.60 -0.63
N VAL A 342 19.49 -22.60 -0.59
CA VAL A 342 19.91 -21.20 -0.64
C VAL A 342 20.84 -20.92 0.54
N ARG A 343 21.95 -20.23 0.29
CA ARG A 343 23.03 -19.95 1.25
C ARG A 343 22.51 -19.54 2.64
N GLU A 344 21.57 -18.60 2.70
CA GLU A 344 21.05 -18.10 3.98
C GLU A 344 20.21 -19.12 4.78
N VAL A 345 19.75 -20.23 4.16
CA VAL A 345 19.17 -21.39 4.87
C VAL A 345 20.27 -22.21 5.54
N LEU A 346 21.35 -22.48 4.80
CA LEU A 346 22.49 -23.30 5.25
C LEU A 346 23.33 -22.58 6.30
N ASP A 347 23.68 -21.31 6.04
CA ASP A 347 24.51 -20.49 6.93
C ASP A 347 23.86 -20.31 8.32
N ARG A 348 22.53 -20.40 8.39
CA ARG A 348 21.75 -20.31 9.63
C ARG A 348 21.40 -21.67 10.25
N GLY A 349 21.92 -22.77 9.70
CA GLY A 349 21.69 -24.13 10.19
C GLY A 349 20.23 -24.58 10.12
N LEU A 350 19.42 -23.96 9.25
CA LEU A 350 17.99 -24.25 9.14
C LEU A 350 17.71 -25.56 8.38
N ASP A 351 18.73 -26.13 7.74
CA ASP A 351 18.74 -27.47 7.14
C ASP A 351 18.70 -28.59 8.18
N ARG A 352 19.04 -28.29 9.44
CA ARG A 352 19.07 -29.27 10.54
C ARG A 352 17.73 -29.46 11.25
N VAL A 353 16.73 -28.63 10.96
CA VAL A 353 15.42 -28.76 11.62
C VAL A 353 14.69 -29.99 11.07
N PRO A 354 13.95 -30.77 11.90
CA PRO A 354 13.29 -32.00 11.45
C PRO A 354 12.29 -31.83 10.30
N THR A 355 11.77 -30.62 10.12
CA THR A 355 10.82 -30.26 9.06
C THR A 355 11.48 -29.84 7.75
N TYR A 356 12.81 -29.79 7.70
CA TYR A 356 13.54 -29.44 6.48
C TYR A 356 13.27 -30.47 5.38
N GLY A 357 12.88 -29.99 4.20
CA GLY A 357 12.62 -30.84 3.03
C GLY A 357 11.39 -31.75 3.14
N LYS A 358 10.57 -31.64 4.19
CA LYS A 358 9.40 -32.50 4.38
C LYS A 358 8.24 -32.21 3.41
N LEU A 359 8.27 -31.07 2.71
CA LEU A 359 7.37 -30.70 1.62
C LEU A 359 8.10 -30.59 0.27
N SER A 360 9.19 -31.33 0.07
CA SER A 360 10.00 -31.29 -1.16
C SER A 360 9.24 -31.67 -2.44
N ALA A 361 8.13 -32.40 -2.31
CA ALA A 361 7.23 -32.73 -3.41
C ALA A 361 6.37 -31.54 -3.90
N LEU A 362 6.27 -30.46 -3.11
CA LEU A 362 5.50 -29.28 -3.45
C LEU A 362 6.41 -28.16 -4.00
N PRO A 363 5.99 -27.44 -5.05
CA PRO A 363 6.66 -26.21 -5.47
C PRO A 363 6.70 -25.17 -4.34
N LEU A 364 7.77 -24.38 -4.27
CA LEU A 364 7.96 -23.33 -3.26
C LEU A 364 6.74 -22.40 -3.13
N ASP A 365 6.17 -21.96 -4.26
CA ASP A 365 4.99 -21.08 -4.25
C ASP A 365 3.74 -21.77 -3.69
N GLN A 366 3.57 -23.09 -3.89
CA GLN A 366 2.46 -23.81 -3.27
C GLN A 366 2.61 -23.90 -1.75
N VAL A 367 3.84 -24.02 -1.25
CA VAL A 367 4.09 -23.98 0.20
C VAL A 367 3.85 -22.57 0.76
N LYS A 368 4.19 -21.51 0.01
CA LYS A 368 3.85 -20.13 0.38
C LYS A 368 2.34 -19.90 0.41
N ASP A 369 1.61 -20.42 -0.58
CA ASP A 369 0.15 -20.37 -0.64
C ASP A 369 -0.47 -21.12 0.54
N LEU A 370 0.03 -22.31 0.88
CA LEU A 370 -0.37 -23.07 2.06
C LEU A 370 -0.18 -22.28 3.36
N LEU A 371 0.99 -21.67 3.57
CA LEU A 371 1.24 -20.79 4.72
C LEU A 371 0.29 -19.58 4.73
N GLY A 372 -0.12 -19.09 3.55
CA GLY A 372 -1.18 -18.12 3.37
C GLY A 372 -2.52 -18.62 3.91
N VAL A 373 -2.99 -19.78 3.45
CA VAL A 373 -4.24 -20.42 3.89
C VAL A 373 -4.25 -20.66 5.40
N LEU A 374 -3.16 -21.19 5.96
CA LEU A 374 -3.04 -21.45 7.40
C LEU A 374 -3.18 -20.17 8.22
N ALA A 375 -2.56 -19.09 7.77
CA ALA A 375 -2.75 -17.83 8.46
C ALA A 375 -4.18 -17.29 8.26
N ASP A 376 -4.85 -17.57 7.13
CA ASP A 376 -6.20 -17.02 6.80
C ASP A 376 -7.25 -17.72 7.66
N ALA A 377 -7.01 -19.00 7.96
CA ALA A 377 -7.73 -19.79 8.94
C ALA A 377 -7.38 -19.45 10.40
N GLY A 378 -6.42 -18.55 10.67
CA GLY A 378 -6.03 -18.17 12.04
C GLY A 378 -5.14 -19.17 12.76
N LEU A 379 -4.61 -20.19 12.07
CA LEU A 379 -3.70 -21.19 12.63
C LEU A 379 -2.25 -20.66 12.75
N VAL A 380 -1.92 -19.66 11.93
CA VAL A 380 -0.62 -18.97 11.93
C VAL A 380 -0.87 -17.47 12.02
N GLU A 381 -0.14 -16.79 12.87
CA GLU A 381 -0.15 -15.34 12.95
C GLU A 381 1.12 -14.73 12.38
N ARG A 382 0.99 -13.48 11.93
CA ARG A 382 2.10 -12.66 11.45
C ARG A 382 2.41 -11.62 12.51
N GLN A 383 3.56 -11.74 13.15
CA GLN A 383 4.03 -10.77 14.12
C GLN A 383 4.94 -9.76 13.42
N GLY A 384 4.71 -8.47 13.68
CA GLY A 384 5.61 -7.42 13.23
C GLY A 384 6.96 -7.55 13.92
N ILE A 385 8.02 -7.11 13.24
CA ILE A 385 9.35 -7.02 13.84
C ILE A 385 9.52 -5.58 14.32
N GLU A 386 9.69 -5.38 15.62
CA GLU A 386 9.98 -4.06 16.17
C GLU A 386 11.29 -3.51 15.58
N GLY A 387 11.26 -2.28 15.06
CA GLY A 387 12.39 -1.69 14.31
C GLY A 387 12.70 -2.36 12.96
N GLY A 388 11.86 -3.31 12.50
CA GLY A 388 12.04 -4.00 11.23
C GLY A 388 11.61 -3.17 10.02
N ARG A 389 12.10 -3.55 8.83
CA ARG A 389 11.67 -2.95 7.55
C ARG A 389 10.15 -3.12 7.34
N PRO A 390 9.46 -2.12 6.77
CA PRO A 390 8.01 -2.16 6.53
C PRO A 390 7.56 -3.43 5.80
N GLY A 391 6.48 -4.05 6.28
CA GLY A 391 5.97 -5.30 5.72
C GLY A 391 6.82 -6.54 6.02
N ALA A 392 7.89 -6.44 6.81
CA ALA A 392 8.55 -7.61 7.37
C ALA A 392 7.77 -8.14 8.56
N PHE A 393 7.44 -9.43 8.49
CA PHE A 393 6.75 -10.15 9.55
C PHE A 393 7.40 -11.50 9.73
N VAL A 394 7.37 -11.97 10.98
CA VAL A 394 7.71 -13.35 11.34
C VAL A 394 6.43 -14.15 11.52
N LEU A 395 6.50 -15.45 11.28
CA LEU A 395 5.39 -16.36 11.51
C LEU A 395 5.47 -16.93 12.93
N ALA A 396 4.32 -17.00 13.59
CA ALA A 396 4.15 -17.71 14.85
C ALA A 396 2.89 -18.58 14.83
N LEU A 397 2.86 -19.64 15.63
CA LEU A 397 1.66 -20.47 15.80
C LEU A 397 0.70 -19.82 16.78
N THR A 398 -0.59 -19.85 16.45
CA THR A 398 -1.65 -19.59 17.43
C THR A 398 -1.91 -20.84 18.28
N ALA A 399 -2.71 -20.71 19.34
CA ALA A 399 -3.14 -21.85 20.15
C ALA A 399 -3.86 -22.91 19.30
N GLU A 400 -4.76 -22.47 18.42
CA GLU A 400 -5.49 -23.33 17.47
C GLU A 400 -4.54 -24.01 16.48
N GLY A 401 -3.56 -23.28 15.93
CA GLY A 401 -2.55 -23.85 15.05
C GLY A 401 -1.67 -24.91 15.73
N ARG A 402 -1.37 -24.73 17.01
CA ARG A 402 -0.66 -25.73 17.82
C ARG A 402 -1.48 -27.01 17.98
N ALA A 403 -2.76 -26.90 18.33
CA ALA A 403 -3.65 -28.05 18.48
C ALA A 403 -3.77 -28.86 17.17
N VAL A 404 -3.88 -28.17 16.03
CA VAL A 404 -3.87 -28.82 14.71
C VAL A 404 -2.53 -29.51 14.41
N ALA A 405 -1.40 -28.87 14.72
CA ALA A 405 -0.08 -29.47 14.51
C ALA A 405 0.09 -30.78 15.30
N LEU A 406 -0.38 -30.79 16.55
CA LEU A 406 -0.37 -31.96 17.44
C LEU A 406 -1.38 -33.04 17.02
N GLY A 407 -2.33 -32.71 16.16
CA GLY A 407 -3.37 -33.64 15.68
C GLY A 407 -4.58 -33.74 16.61
N GLU A 408 -4.73 -32.81 17.55
CA GLU A 408 -5.85 -32.72 18.49
C GLU A 408 -7.13 -32.23 17.80
N VAL A 409 -6.98 -31.39 16.77
CA VAL A 409 -8.08 -30.79 16.01
C VAL A 409 -7.83 -30.99 14.52
N ARG A 410 -8.87 -31.40 13.79
CA ARG A 410 -8.86 -31.41 12.31
C ARG A 410 -9.48 -30.10 11.81
N PRO A 411 -8.73 -29.27 11.07
CA PRO A 411 -9.26 -28.01 10.56
C PRO A 411 -10.05 -28.23 9.27
N GLU A 412 -11.03 -27.38 9.03
CA GLU A 412 -11.63 -27.20 7.72
C GLU A 412 -10.97 -25.99 7.04
N LEU A 413 -10.36 -26.20 5.88
CA LEU A 413 -9.62 -25.16 5.17
C LEU A 413 -10.09 -25.04 3.73
N ASP A 414 -10.08 -23.83 3.21
CA ASP A 414 -10.24 -23.56 1.79
C ASP A 414 -8.89 -23.79 1.08
N MET A 415 -8.61 -25.07 0.80
CA MET A 415 -7.37 -25.48 0.13
C MET A 415 -7.46 -25.19 -1.37
N PRO A 416 -6.44 -24.57 -1.98
CA PRO A 416 -6.43 -24.30 -3.41
C PRO A 416 -6.55 -25.61 -4.20
N THR A 417 -7.56 -25.70 -5.07
CA THR A 417 -7.79 -26.90 -5.90
C THR A 417 -6.64 -27.13 -6.88
N ARG A 418 -6.14 -28.38 -6.92
CA ARG A 418 -5.14 -28.84 -7.90
C ARG A 418 -5.65 -28.54 -9.31
N GLY A 419 -5.12 -27.50 -9.94
CA GLY A 419 -5.48 -27.07 -11.30
C GLY A 419 -5.62 -25.56 -11.50
N THR A 420 -5.89 -24.79 -10.44
CA THR A 420 -6.00 -23.32 -10.53
C THR A 420 -4.64 -22.65 -10.81
N SER A 421 -3.55 -23.22 -10.28
CA SER A 421 -2.18 -22.79 -10.61
C SER A 421 -1.81 -23.09 -12.06
N ARG A 422 -2.32 -24.19 -12.63
CA ARG A 422 -2.05 -24.61 -14.02
C ARG A 422 -2.79 -23.72 -15.02
N ARG A 423 -4.04 -23.33 -14.74
CA ARG A 423 -4.79 -22.33 -15.54
C ARG A 423 -4.19 -20.91 -15.44
N ARG A 424 -3.62 -20.56 -14.28
CA ARG A 424 -2.85 -19.30 -14.08
C ARG A 424 -1.50 -19.33 -14.80
N ARG A 425 -0.90 -20.52 -14.97
CA ARG A 425 0.37 -20.73 -15.68
C ARG A 425 0.16 -20.82 -17.19
N GLU A 426 -0.91 -21.45 -17.68
CA GLU A 426 -1.24 -21.55 -19.12
C GLU A 426 -1.50 -20.18 -19.77
N LYS A 427 -2.06 -19.22 -19.02
CA LYS A 427 -2.16 -17.81 -19.48
C LYS A 427 -0.84 -17.03 -19.40
N ALA A 428 0.16 -17.56 -18.69
CA ALA A 428 1.50 -16.97 -18.53
C ALA A 428 2.58 -17.69 -19.38
N THR A 429 2.33 -18.91 -19.88
CA THR A 429 3.29 -19.73 -20.64
C THR A 429 3.21 -19.55 -22.15
N SER A 430 2.40 -18.63 -22.68
CA SER A 430 2.48 -18.27 -24.11
C SER A 430 3.65 -17.35 -24.47
N THR A 431 4.64 -17.19 -23.59
CA THR A 431 5.90 -16.46 -23.89
C THR A 431 7.09 -17.16 -23.22
N ALA A 432 7.47 -18.32 -23.76
CA ALA A 432 8.79 -18.88 -23.49
C ALA A 432 9.87 -17.97 -24.11
N VAL A 433 10.91 -17.73 -23.34
CA VAL A 433 12.00 -16.78 -23.61
C VAL A 433 13.15 -17.57 -24.25
N GLU A 434 13.60 -17.19 -25.44
CA GLU A 434 14.95 -17.50 -25.89
C GLU A 434 15.91 -16.48 -25.27
N GLU A 435 16.96 -16.98 -24.61
CA GLU A 435 18.06 -16.16 -24.13
C GLU A 435 18.85 -15.64 -25.34
N VAL A 436 19.00 -14.32 -25.41
CA VAL A 436 19.76 -13.66 -26.48
C VAL A 436 21.25 -13.75 -26.13
N ASP A 437 22.03 -14.34 -27.04
CA ASP A 437 23.49 -14.46 -26.96
C ASP A 437 24.14 -13.05 -26.88
N PRO A 438 24.91 -12.75 -25.82
CA PRO A 438 25.58 -11.46 -25.64
C PRO A 438 26.57 -11.08 -26.75
N LEU A 439 27.02 -12.02 -27.59
CA LEU A 439 27.96 -11.77 -28.69
C LEU A 439 27.28 -11.30 -30.00
N ALA A 440 25.94 -11.30 -30.07
CA ALA A 440 25.17 -10.97 -31.27
C ALA A 440 24.66 -9.52 -31.32
N VAL A 441 25.01 -8.66 -30.35
CA VAL A 441 24.51 -7.29 -30.27
C VAL A 441 25.44 -6.34 -31.01
N ASP A 442 25.00 -5.83 -32.16
CA ASP A 442 25.67 -4.74 -32.88
C ASP A 442 25.73 -3.47 -32.01
N PRO A 443 26.92 -3.02 -31.59
CA PRO A 443 27.08 -1.87 -30.71
C PRO A 443 26.60 -0.55 -31.34
N GLU A 444 26.73 -0.41 -32.66
CA GLU A 444 26.37 0.80 -33.39
C GLU A 444 24.85 0.93 -33.51
N LEU A 445 24.18 -0.19 -33.81
CA LEU A 445 22.71 -0.25 -33.82
C LEU A 445 22.12 0.00 -32.43
N LEU A 446 22.70 -0.58 -31.37
CA LEU A 446 22.25 -0.33 -30.00
C LEU A 446 22.43 1.14 -29.59
N ALA A 447 23.50 1.80 -30.03
CA ALA A 447 23.72 3.23 -29.80
C ALA A 447 22.64 4.09 -30.51
N ARG A 448 22.32 3.77 -31.78
CA ARG A 448 21.23 4.43 -32.53
C ARG A 448 19.87 4.29 -31.83
N LEU A 449 19.55 3.08 -31.37
CA LEU A 449 18.31 2.81 -30.63
C LEU A 449 18.23 3.56 -29.29
N ARG A 450 19.36 3.68 -28.57
CA ARG A 450 19.45 4.47 -27.32
C ARG A 450 19.30 5.97 -27.56
N ALA A 451 19.89 6.49 -28.63
CA ALA A 451 19.77 7.89 -29.04
C ALA A 451 18.31 8.21 -29.39
N TRP A 452 17.70 7.42 -30.28
CA TRP A 452 16.29 7.57 -30.63
C TRP A 452 15.37 7.52 -29.41
N ARG A 453 15.58 6.56 -28.50
CA ARG A 453 14.79 6.46 -27.27
C ARG A 453 14.91 7.72 -26.41
N THR A 454 16.09 8.33 -26.36
CA THR A 454 16.35 9.53 -25.56
C THR A 454 15.62 10.73 -26.14
N ASP A 455 15.63 10.88 -27.46
CA ASP A 455 14.92 11.98 -28.14
C ASP A 455 13.40 11.78 -28.06
N GLU A 456 12.92 10.54 -28.19
CA GLU A 456 11.51 10.20 -28.05
C GLU A 456 10.98 10.43 -26.63
N ALA A 457 11.81 10.12 -25.63
CA ALA A 457 11.54 10.37 -24.22
C ALA A 457 11.42 11.86 -23.93
N LYS A 458 12.35 12.68 -24.44
CA LYS A 458 12.31 14.14 -24.34
C LYS A 458 11.06 14.71 -24.99
N ARG A 459 10.74 14.30 -26.22
CA ARG A 459 9.56 14.75 -26.98
C ARG A 459 8.24 14.52 -26.24
N ARG A 460 8.16 13.45 -25.44
CA ARG A 460 6.95 13.08 -24.68
C ARG A 460 6.99 13.48 -23.21
N GLY A 461 8.07 14.10 -22.73
CA GLY A 461 8.23 14.44 -21.32
C GLY A 461 8.24 13.21 -20.39
N LEU A 462 8.72 12.06 -20.89
CA LEU A 462 8.77 10.79 -20.14
C LEU A 462 10.23 10.39 -19.92
N PRO A 463 10.61 9.75 -18.80
CA PRO A 463 11.95 9.18 -18.64
C PRO A 463 12.25 8.09 -19.68
N SER A 464 13.49 7.98 -20.17
CA SER A 464 13.85 7.10 -21.30
C SER A 464 13.50 5.63 -21.08
N TYR A 465 13.63 5.12 -19.86
CA TYR A 465 13.27 3.73 -19.52
C TYR A 465 11.76 3.45 -19.67
N VAL A 466 10.91 4.47 -19.66
CA VAL A 466 9.45 4.36 -19.88
C VAL A 466 9.17 4.01 -21.35
N ILE A 467 9.95 4.59 -22.28
CA ILE A 467 9.88 4.27 -23.71
C ILE A 467 10.34 2.81 -23.92
N PHE A 468 11.59 2.48 -23.60
CA PHE A 468 12.09 1.09 -23.54
C PHE A 468 13.21 0.94 -22.52
N HIS A 469 13.27 -0.20 -21.80
CA HIS A 469 14.43 -0.54 -20.98
C HIS A 469 15.63 -0.91 -21.86
N ASP A 470 16.85 -0.69 -21.36
CA ASP A 470 18.10 -1.04 -22.06
C ASP A 470 18.13 -2.51 -22.51
N ARG A 471 17.61 -3.42 -21.68
CA ARG A 471 17.50 -4.85 -22.00
C ARG A 471 16.59 -5.11 -23.21
N THR A 472 15.53 -4.32 -23.39
CA THR A 472 14.63 -4.45 -24.54
C THR A 472 15.29 -3.89 -25.80
N LEU A 473 16.01 -2.77 -25.72
CA LEU A 473 16.77 -2.25 -26.86
C LEU A 473 17.90 -3.21 -27.29
N ALA A 474 18.59 -3.83 -26.34
CA ALA A 474 19.59 -4.85 -26.64
C ALA A 474 18.98 -6.09 -27.31
N ALA A 475 17.78 -6.51 -26.87
CA ALA A 475 17.05 -7.60 -27.51
C ALA A 475 16.56 -7.23 -28.93
N ILE A 476 16.15 -5.97 -29.17
CA ILE A 476 15.80 -5.47 -30.51
C ILE A 476 17.04 -5.44 -31.41
N ALA A 477 18.16 -4.93 -30.91
CA ALA A 477 19.41 -4.86 -31.65
C ALA A 477 19.95 -6.25 -32.04
N ALA A 478 19.78 -7.25 -31.17
CA ALA A 478 20.18 -8.63 -31.46
C ALA A 478 19.20 -9.34 -32.42
N ALA A 479 17.89 -9.13 -32.26
CA ALA A 479 16.89 -9.84 -33.04
C ALA A 479 16.67 -9.25 -34.45
N ARG A 480 17.06 -7.99 -34.68
CA ARG A 480 16.92 -7.25 -35.96
C ARG A 480 15.61 -7.53 -36.71
N PRO A 481 14.44 -7.34 -36.08
CA PRO A 481 13.17 -7.63 -36.72
C PRO A 481 12.93 -6.71 -37.91
N SER A 482 12.55 -7.29 -39.06
CA SER A 482 12.20 -6.55 -40.28
C SER A 482 10.72 -6.20 -40.38
N GLU A 483 9.90 -6.66 -39.43
CA GLU A 483 8.44 -6.48 -39.43
C GLU A 483 7.89 -6.27 -38.00
N LEU A 484 6.71 -5.64 -37.89
CA LEU A 484 6.04 -5.35 -36.61
C LEU A 484 5.73 -6.62 -35.81
N THR A 485 5.42 -7.72 -36.50
CA THR A 485 5.19 -9.05 -35.91
C THR A 485 6.46 -9.57 -35.21
N GLY A 486 7.64 -9.29 -35.77
CA GLY A 486 8.93 -9.60 -35.17
C GLY A 486 9.19 -8.75 -33.91
N LEU A 487 8.92 -7.44 -33.96
CA LEU A 487 9.01 -6.57 -32.79
C LEU A 487 8.08 -7.00 -31.65
N ALA A 488 6.85 -7.41 -31.96
CA ALA A 488 5.85 -7.86 -30.98
C ALA A 488 6.30 -9.09 -30.17
N ARG A 489 7.21 -9.90 -30.72
CA ARG A 489 7.77 -11.09 -30.06
C ARG A 489 8.86 -10.73 -29.05
N ILE A 490 9.36 -9.49 -29.05
CA ILE A 490 10.46 -9.08 -28.18
C ILE A 490 9.94 -8.68 -26.81
N LYS A 491 10.48 -9.31 -25.76
CA LYS A 491 10.10 -9.06 -24.37
C LYS A 491 10.34 -7.59 -23.99
N GLY A 492 9.24 -6.89 -23.68
CA GLY A 492 9.22 -5.46 -23.38
C GLY A 492 8.59 -4.59 -24.47
N VAL A 493 8.25 -5.17 -25.62
CA VAL A 493 7.47 -4.54 -26.70
C VAL A 493 6.01 -5.04 -26.63
N GLY A 494 5.23 -4.47 -25.71
CA GLY A 494 3.80 -4.79 -25.58
C GLY A 494 2.94 -4.10 -26.66
N PRO A 495 1.65 -4.48 -26.81
CA PRO A 495 0.77 -3.98 -27.87
C PRO A 495 0.68 -2.44 -27.93
N ALA A 496 0.63 -1.78 -26.77
CA ALA A 496 0.61 -0.32 -26.69
C ALA A 496 1.91 0.33 -27.16
N LYS A 497 3.07 -0.30 -26.89
CA LYS A 497 4.38 0.18 -27.35
C LYS A 497 4.61 -0.11 -28.82
N LEU A 498 4.13 -1.26 -29.30
CA LEU A 498 4.17 -1.62 -30.71
C LEU A 498 3.34 -0.62 -31.54
N ALA A 499 2.12 -0.30 -31.10
CA ALA A 499 1.29 0.71 -31.76
C ALA A 499 1.91 2.12 -31.71
N ALA A 500 2.58 2.47 -30.62
CA ALA A 500 3.13 3.82 -30.43
C ALA A 500 4.51 4.04 -31.08
N TYR A 501 5.31 2.99 -31.26
CA TYR A 501 6.73 3.07 -31.59
C TYR A 501 7.20 2.09 -32.67
N GLY A 502 6.36 1.14 -33.10
CA GLY A 502 6.76 0.04 -33.96
C GLY A 502 7.35 0.49 -35.30
N GLU A 503 6.67 1.37 -36.01
CA GLU A 503 7.12 1.92 -37.30
C GLU A 503 8.45 2.68 -37.18
N ALA A 504 8.57 3.52 -36.13
CA ALA A 504 9.78 4.29 -35.89
C ALA A 504 10.99 3.39 -35.55
N LEU A 505 10.75 2.27 -34.86
CA LEU A 505 11.81 1.29 -34.58
C LEU A 505 12.21 0.50 -35.83
N LEU A 506 11.27 0.11 -36.68
CA LEU A 506 11.58 -0.58 -37.94
C LEU A 506 12.43 0.30 -38.86
N GLY A 507 12.13 1.60 -38.96
CA GLY A 507 12.92 2.55 -39.74
C GLY A 507 14.35 2.77 -39.23
N LEU A 508 14.67 2.35 -38.00
CA LEU A 508 16.04 2.37 -37.45
C LEU A 508 16.78 1.04 -37.64
N LEU A 509 16.05 -0.03 -37.96
CA LEU A 509 16.57 -1.38 -38.13
C LEU A 509 16.88 -1.72 -39.60
N THR A 510 16.31 -0.96 -40.54
CA THR A 510 16.76 -0.81 -41.93
C THR A 510 17.93 0.15 -42.01
#